data_AF-A0A2J8A2X0-F1
#
_entry.id   AF-A0A2J8A2X0-F1
#
_cell.length_a   1.000
_cell.length_b   1.000
_cell.length_c   1.000
_cell.angle_alpha   90.00
_cell.angle_beta   90.00
_cell.angle_gamma   90.00
#
_symmetry.space_group_name_H-M   'P 1'
#
loop_
_entity.id
_entity.type
_entity.pdbx_description
1 polymer ?
#
loop_
_entity_poly.entity_id
_entity_poly.type
_entity_poly.pdbx_seq_one_letter_code
_entity_poly.pdbx_strand_id
1 'polypeptide(L)'
;MNLPARGLRFHRITYHSKVTQCLGGLTPPHPWYVALAAPTGSLDKYPQVEDLRVFKIPFGSFLKMEVGTWHAGPHFAEPAAMDFYNLELADTNVVDHNTHDYRKANGIEFLVVDEQA
;
A
#
# COMPACT_ATOMS: atom_id res chain seq x y z
N MET A 1 -6.92 6.37 11.43
CA MET A 1 -5.44 6.40 11.38
C MET A 1 -5.03 7.69 10.70
N ASN A 2 -4.18 8.52 11.32
CA ASN A 2 -3.66 9.74 10.69
C ASN A 2 -2.28 9.46 10.09
N LEU A 3 -2.11 9.74 8.79
CA LEU A 3 -0.85 9.50 8.07
C LEU A 3 -0.30 10.80 7.48
N PRO A 4 0.98 11.13 7.69
CA PRO A 4 1.64 12.21 6.95
C PRO A 4 1.91 11.79 5.50
N ALA A 5 1.95 12.76 4.60
CA ALA A 5 2.40 12.54 3.22
C ALA A 5 3.85 12.05 3.22
N ARG A 6 4.06 10.89 2.60
CA ARG A 6 5.39 10.31 2.35
C ARG A 6 5.78 10.37 0.87
N GLY A 7 4.97 11.03 0.06
CA GLY A 7 5.16 11.14 -1.37
C GLY A 7 4.76 9.87 -2.12
N LEU A 8 5.18 9.84 -3.38
CA LEU A 8 4.80 8.84 -4.38
C LEU A 8 5.89 7.80 -4.66
N ARG A 9 6.90 7.71 -3.79
CA ARG A 9 8.01 6.75 -3.91
C ARG A 9 7.86 5.62 -2.93
N PHE A 10 8.21 4.40 -3.36
CA PHE A 10 8.26 3.24 -2.48
C PHE A 10 9.33 2.25 -2.91
N HIS A 11 9.84 1.50 -1.95
CA HIS A 11 10.77 0.38 -2.17
C HIS A 11 10.42 -0.83 -1.30
N ARG A 12 9.32 -0.75 -0.55
CA ARG A 12 8.84 -1.82 0.33
C ARG A 12 7.44 -2.20 -0.07
N ILE A 13 7.14 -3.49 -0.01
CA ILE A 13 5.79 -4.03 -0.22
C ILE A 13 5.50 -5.09 0.84
N THR A 14 4.30 -5.06 1.41
CA THR A 14 3.90 -5.91 2.54
C THR A 14 2.72 -6.77 2.16
N TYR A 15 2.60 -7.96 2.74
CA TYR A 15 1.32 -8.67 2.82
C TYR A 15 0.99 -9.10 4.25
N HIS A 16 -0.32 -9.24 4.50
CA HIS A 16 -0.88 -9.76 5.74
C HIS A 16 -1.46 -11.16 5.48
N SER A 17 -0.96 -12.18 6.17
CA SER A 17 -1.27 -13.60 5.95
C SER A 17 -2.51 -14.09 6.70
N LYS A 18 -3.02 -13.31 7.66
CA LYS A 18 -4.09 -13.73 8.60
C LYS A 18 -5.33 -12.84 8.56
N VAL A 19 -5.26 -11.70 7.88
CA VAL A 19 -6.35 -10.71 7.90
C VAL A 19 -6.55 -10.09 6.53
N THR A 20 -7.80 -9.73 6.23
CA THR A 20 -8.11 -8.75 5.19
C THR A 20 -7.90 -7.35 5.74
N GLN A 21 -7.53 -6.40 4.89
CA GLN A 21 -7.45 -5.00 5.31
C GLN A 21 -8.38 -4.16 4.44
N CYS A 22 -9.16 -3.28 5.06
CA CYS A 22 -9.94 -2.27 4.34
C CYS A 22 -9.42 -0.87 4.65
N LEU A 23 -9.10 -0.11 3.60
CA LEU A 23 -8.59 1.27 3.68
C LEU A 23 -9.50 2.24 2.93
N GLY A 24 -9.72 3.43 3.48
CA GLY A 24 -10.43 4.51 2.81
C GLY A 24 -9.99 5.88 3.32
N GLY A 25 -9.70 6.80 2.41
CA GLY A 25 -9.31 8.18 2.75
C GLY A 25 -10.53 9.00 3.21
N LEU A 26 -10.37 9.78 4.28
CA LEU A 26 -11.44 10.53 4.93
C LEU A 26 -11.32 12.04 4.81
N THR A 27 -10.22 12.61 5.31
CA THR A 27 -10.08 14.06 5.35
C THR A 27 -8.60 14.47 5.33
N PRO A 28 -8.26 15.56 4.62
CA PRO A 28 -9.12 16.27 3.67
C PRO A 28 -9.41 15.41 2.43
N PRO A 29 -10.47 15.72 1.66
CA PRO A 29 -10.80 14.98 0.45
C PRO A 29 -9.66 15.03 -0.58
N HIS A 30 -9.03 13.89 -0.84
CA HIS A 30 -7.95 13.77 -1.82
C HIS A 30 -7.85 12.32 -2.32
N PRO A 31 -7.54 12.09 -3.61
CA PRO A 31 -7.21 10.75 -4.08
C PRO A 31 -5.89 10.26 -3.47
N TRP A 32 -5.69 8.95 -3.48
CA TRP A 32 -4.45 8.33 -3.02
C TRP A 32 -4.11 7.14 -3.91
N TYR A 33 -2.89 6.63 -3.80
CA TYR A 33 -2.39 5.57 -4.65
C TYR A 33 -1.93 4.38 -3.82
N VAL A 34 -2.01 3.20 -4.43
CA VAL A 34 -1.52 1.96 -3.83
C VAL A 34 -1.01 1.05 -4.93
N ALA A 35 0.20 0.53 -4.73
CA ALA A 35 0.70 -0.57 -5.54
C ALA A 35 0.20 -1.89 -4.95
N LEU A 36 -0.30 -2.79 -5.80
CA LEU A 36 -0.84 -4.09 -5.44
C LEU A 36 -0.18 -5.19 -6.26
N ALA A 37 -0.14 -6.41 -5.70
CA ALA A 37 0.17 -7.63 -6.43
C ALA A 37 -0.58 -8.83 -5.85
N ALA A 38 -0.73 -9.87 -6.68
CA ALA A 38 -1.44 -11.09 -6.31
C ALA A 38 -0.75 -11.81 -5.13
N PRO A 39 -1.51 -12.48 -4.24
CA PRO A 39 -0.93 -13.20 -3.11
C PRO A 39 0.06 -14.29 -3.54
N THR A 40 1.23 -14.29 -2.91
CA THR A 40 2.23 -15.36 -3.10
C THR A 40 2.47 -16.18 -1.83
N GLY A 41 2.10 -15.64 -0.67
CA GLY A 41 2.17 -16.31 0.63
C GLY A 41 3.58 -16.55 1.17
N SER A 42 4.63 -16.00 0.53
CA SER A 42 6.01 -16.17 0.97
C SER A 42 6.90 -14.98 0.55
N LEU A 43 7.81 -14.58 1.42
CA LEU A 43 8.84 -13.58 1.15
C LEU A 43 9.85 -14.04 0.08
N ASP A 44 10.06 -15.35 -0.08
CA ASP A 44 10.96 -15.89 -1.12
C ASP A 44 10.34 -15.77 -2.52
N LYS A 45 9.02 -15.60 -2.59
CA LYS A 45 8.24 -15.41 -3.80
C LYS A 45 7.64 -14.00 -3.82
N TYR A 46 8.45 -13.00 -3.50
CA TYR A 46 7.99 -11.61 -3.55
C TYR A 46 7.61 -11.22 -5.00
N PRO A 47 6.64 -10.31 -5.19
CA PRO A 47 6.20 -9.89 -6.52
C PRO A 47 7.35 -9.26 -7.30
N GLN A 48 7.52 -9.68 -8.56
CA GLN A 48 8.46 -9.04 -9.48
C GLN A 48 7.86 -7.74 -10.03
N VAL A 49 8.67 -6.94 -10.72
CA VAL A 49 8.26 -5.62 -11.22
C VAL A 49 7.03 -5.72 -12.13
N GLU A 50 7.00 -6.75 -12.98
CA GLU A 50 5.94 -7.08 -13.91
C GLU A 50 4.62 -7.52 -13.25
N ASP A 51 4.66 -7.93 -11.98
CA ASP A 51 3.48 -8.34 -11.20
C ASP A 51 2.78 -7.14 -10.55
N LEU A 52 3.49 -6.02 -10.37
CA LEU A 52 2.98 -4.85 -9.68
C LEU A 52 1.97 -4.09 -10.55
N ARG A 53 0.86 -3.68 -9.94
CA ARG A 53 -0.12 -2.76 -10.54
C ARG A 53 -0.39 -1.63 -9.56
N VAL A 54 -0.40 -0.39 -10.04
CA VAL A 54 -0.73 0.78 -9.23
C VAL A 54 -2.15 1.23 -9.54
N PHE A 55 -2.91 1.52 -8.50
CA PHE A 55 -4.26 2.04 -8.61
C PHE A 55 -4.35 3.42 -7.98
N LYS A 56 -5.04 4.35 -8.65
CA LYS A 56 -5.53 5.59 -8.08
C LYS A 56 -6.88 5.32 -7.44
N ILE A 57 -6.99 5.55 -6.14
CA ILE A 57 -8.21 5.40 -5.35
C ILE A 57 -8.84 6.78 -5.19
N PRO A 58 -10.02 7.03 -5.77
CA PRO A 58 -10.72 8.30 -5.61
C PRO A 58 -11.13 8.55 -4.15
N PHE A 59 -11.28 9.82 -3.79
CA PHE A 59 -11.91 10.18 -2.53
C PHE A 59 -13.32 9.54 -2.40
N GLY A 60 -13.69 9.13 -1.18
CA GLY A 60 -14.98 8.47 -0.90
C GLY A 60 -15.03 6.99 -1.30
N SER A 61 -13.96 6.43 -1.87
CA SER A 61 -13.85 5.00 -2.18
C SER A 61 -13.11 4.25 -1.08
N PHE A 62 -13.50 2.99 -0.87
CA PHE A 62 -12.83 2.06 0.03
C PHE A 62 -12.23 0.90 -0.75
N LEU A 63 -10.99 0.56 -0.43
CA LEU A 63 -10.29 -0.59 -0.95
C LEU A 63 -10.31 -1.69 0.10
N LYS A 64 -10.87 -2.85 -0.24
CA LYS A 64 -10.66 -4.09 0.51
C LYS A 64 -9.57 -4.91 -0.16
N MET A 65 -8.54 -5.26 0.60
CA MET A 65 -7.48 -6.17 0.21
C MET A 65 -7.73 -7.53 0.84
N GLU A 66 -7.79 -8.57 0.01
CA GLU A 66 -7.93 -9.95 0.50
C GLU A 66 -6.66 -10.43 1.19
N VAL A 67 -6.80 -11.47 2.02
CA VAL A 67 -5.68 -12.07 2.75
C VAL A 67 -4.54 -12.43 1.78
N GLY A 68 -3.32 -12.03 2.14
CA GLY A 68 -2.11 -12.29 1.37
C GLY A 68 -1.85 -11.30 0.23
N THR A 69 -2.77 -10.36 -0.05
CA THR A 69 -2.55 -9.34 -1.08
C THR A 69 -1.35 -8.48 -0.72
N TRP A 70 -0.37 -8.44 -1.62
CA TRP A 70 0.77 -7.55 -1.48
C TRP A 70 0.33 -6.12 -1.75
N HIS A 71 0.74 -5.19 -0.90
CA HIS A 71 0.41 -3.78 -1.02
C HIS A 71 1.54 -2.87 -0.57
N ALA A 72 1.68 -1.73 -1.26
CA ALA A 72 2.52 -0.61 -0.86
C ALA A 72 1.70 0.68 -0.98
N GLY A 73 1.47 1.32 0.17
CA GLY A 73 0.62 2.49 0.30
C GLY A 73 -0.01 2.57 1.70
N PRO A 74 -0.90 3.54 1.92
CA PRO A 74 -1.36 4.53 0.95
C PRO A 74 -0.26 5.56 0.60
N HIS A 75 -0.20 5.97 -0.68
CA HIS A 75 0.71 6.98 -1.21
C HIS A 75 -0.04 8.24 -1.65
N PHE A 76 0.46 9.40 -1.24
CA PHE A 76 -0.04 10.71 -1.65
C PHE A 76 1.06 11.76 -1.40
N ALA A 77 1.13 12.77 -2.25
CA ALA A 77 2.10 13.87 -2.16
C ALA A 77 1.55 15.09 -1.43
N GLU A 78 0.24 15.28 -1.53
CA GLU A 78 -0.54 16.29 -0.84
C GLU A 78 -1.87 15.66 -0.43
N PRO A 79 -2.60 16.24 0.53
CA PRO A 79 -2.17 17.25 1.52
C PRO A 79 -0.99 16.74 2.40
N ALA A 80 -0.48 17.57 3.31
CA ALA A 80 0.61 17.18 4.23
C ALA A 80 0.28 15.98 5.13
N ALA A 81 -1.00 15.73 5.42
CA ALA A 81 -1.48 14.55 6.13
C ALA A 81 -2.93 14.25 5.76
N MET A 82 -3.33 12.98 5.86
CA MET A 82 -4.69 12.51 5.65
C MET A 82 -5.11 11.52 6.73
N ASP A 83 -6.38 11.57 7.11
CA ASP A 83 -7.02 10.53 7.91
C ASP A 83 -7.54 9.41 7.03
N PHE A 84 -7.35 8.18 7.50
CA PHE A 84 -7.83 6.96 6.88
C PHE A 84 -8.69 6.16 7.86
N TYR A 85 -9.79 5.61 7.36
CA TYR A 85 -10.35 4.39 7.92
C TYR A 85 -9.40 3.24 7.61
N ASN A 86 -9.14 2.43 8.63
CA ASN A 86 -8.35 1.20 8.53
C ASN A 86 -9.06 0.13 9.36
N LEU A 87 -9.57 -0.90 8.69
CA LEU A 87 -10.22 -2.03 9.32
C LEU A 87 -9.34 -3.27 9.11
N GLU A 88 -8.70 -3.69 10.19
CA GLU A 88 -7.82 -4.85 10.31
C GLU A 88 -7.76 -5.30 11.79
N LEU A 89 -6.98 -6.32 12.11
CA LEU A 89 -6.72 -6.68 13.50
C LEU A 89 -5.79 -5.65 14.16
N ALA A 90 -6.03 -5.35 15.43
CA ALA A 90 -5.28 -4.31 16.16
C ALA A 90 -3.77 -4.58 16.24
N ASP A 91 -3.33 -5.84 16.08
CA ASP A 91 -1.95 -6.30 16.16
C ASP A 91 -1.34 -6.68 14.79
N THR A 92 -2.06 -6.44 13.68
CA THR A 92 -1.63 -6.81 12.31
C THR A 92 -0.19 -6.35 12.01
N ASN A 93 0.13 -5.12 12.38
CA ASN A 93 1.45 -4.53 12.16
C ASN A 93 2.58 -5.09 13.05
N VAL A 94 2.24 -5.92 14.05
CA VAL A 94 3.17 -6.54 15.00
C VAL A 94 3.37 -8.02 14.68
N VAL A 95 2.29 -8.75 14.40
CA VAL A 95 2.32 -10.22 14.29
C VAL A 95 2.05 -10.78 12.89
N ASP A 96 1.74 -9.91 11.92
CA ASP A 96 1.37 -10.29 10.56
C ASP A 96 1.91 -9.32 9.50
N HIS A 97 3.16 -8.88 9.65
CA HIS A 97 3.76 -7.86 8.80
C HIS A 97 4.92 -8.44 7.95
N ASN A 98 4.58 -9.04 6.81
CA ASN A 98 5.56 -9.70 5.94
C ASN A 98 6.01 -8.74 4.83
N THR A 99 7.19 -8.12 4.97
CA THR A 99 7.66 -7.07 4.05
C THR A 99 8.88 -7.50 3.23
N HIS A 100 8.79 -7.31 1.91
CA HIS A 100 9.95 -7.31 1.02
C HIS A 100 10.50 -5.89 0.83
N ASP A 101 11.82 -5.75 0.73
CA ASP A 101 12.53 -4.46 0.53
C ASP A 101 13.36 -4.51 -0.76
N TYR A 102 12.79 -4.02 -1.85
CA TYR A 102 13.38 -4.00 -3.20
C TYR A 102 14.69 -3.20 -3.26
N ARG A 103 14.84 -2.18 -2.42
CA ARG A 103 16.08 -1.39 -2.37
C ARG A 103 17.22 -2.22 -1.80
N LYS A 104 16.97 -2.98 -0.73
CA LYS A 104 17.98 -3.86 -0.14
C LYS A 104 18.29 -5.07 -1.00
N ALA A 105 17.28 -5.65 -1.64
CA ALA A 105 17.43 -6.86 -2.44
C ALA A 105 18.07 -6.58 -3.81
N ASN A 106 17.70 -5.47 -4.47
CA ASN A 106 18.04 -5.24 -5.88
C ASN A 106 18.42 -3.78 -6.20
N GLY A 107 18.47 -2.89 -5.21
CA GLY A 107 18.73 -1.46 -5.44
C GLY A 107 17.57 -0.70 -6.11
N ILE A 108 16.36 -1.26 -6.11
CA ILE A 108 15.20 -0.70 -6.82
C ILE A 108 14.39 0.24 -5.91
N GLU A 109 13.93 1.35 -6.49
CA GLU A 109 12.90 2.23 -5.94
C GLU A 109 11.90 2.57 -7.05
N PHE A 110 10.61 2.52 -6.71
CA PHE A 110 9.52 2.85 -7.62
C PHE A 110 9.05 4.30 -7.38
N LEU A 111 8.60 4.94 -8.46
CA LEU A 111 7.88 6.21 -8.43
C LEU A 111 6.51 5.98 -9.05
N VAL A 112 5.45 6.30 -8.30
CA VAL A 112 4.10 6.38 -8.85
C VAL A 112 3.99 7.64 -9.71
N VAL A 113 3.62 7.46 -10.97
CA VAL A 113 3.39 8.54 -11.92
C VAL A 113 1.90 8.52 -12.27
N ASP A 114 1.21 9.63 -12.05
CA ASP A 114 -0.14 9.85 -12.55
C ASP A 114 -0.05 10.72 -13.80
N GLU A 115 -0.11 10.09 -14.98
CA GLU A 115 -0.08 10.78 -16.27
C GLU A 115 -1.40 11.50 -16.58
N GLN A 116 -2.42 11.36 -15.71
CA GLN A 116 -3.75 11.93 -15.86
C GLN A 116 -4.07 12.98 -14.78
N ALA A 117 -3.09 13.37 -13.96
CA ALA A 117 -3.24 14.37 -12.89
C ALA A 117 -3.24 15.82 -13.39
#